data_AF-A0ABD0R508-F1
#
_entry.id   AF-A0ABD0R508-F1
#
_cell.length_a   1.000
_cell.length_b   1.000
_cell.length_c   1.000
_cell.angle_alpha   90.00
_cell.angle_beta   90.00
_cell.angle_gamma   90.00
#
_symmetry.space_group_name_H-M   'P 1'
#
loop_
_entity.id
_entity.type
_entity.pdbx_description
1 polymer ?
#
loop_
_entity_poly.entity_id
_entity_poly.type
_entity_poly.pdbx_seq_one_letter_code
_entity_poly.pdbx_strand_id
1 'polypeptide(L)'
;KLPEVFDLDVIRKKLGLEISPTSVVLLQELERFNKLILRMSRSLAELQRALAGEVGMSSELDEVARALFNGQIPVIWRKLAPDTLKSLGNWMIHFKRRHEQYSSW
;
A
#
# COMPACT_ATOMS: atom_id res chain seq x y z
N LYS A 1 5.26 1.58 11.14
CA LYS A 1 5.00 0.23 10.60
C LYS A 1 3.90 0.31 9.56
N LEU A 2 4.02 -0.42 8.45
CA LEU A 2 2.94 -0.55 7.46
C LEU A 2 1.85 -1.49 8.00
N PRO A 3 0.58 -1.29 7.62
CA PRO A 3 -0.50 -2.21 7.96
C PRO A 3 -0.31 -3.56 7.25
N GLU A 4 -0.98 -4.58 7.79
CA GLU A 4 -1.00 -5.92 7.21
C GLU A 4 -2.00 -5.98 6.04
N VAL A 5 -1.82 -6.98 5.17
CA VAL A 5 -2.74 -7.22 4.07
C VAL A 5 -4.03 -7.86 4.57
N PHE A 6 -5.13 -7.55 3.89
CA PHE A 6 -6.43 -8.17 4.15
C PHE A 6 -6.49 -9.57 3.52
N ASP A 7 -6.92 -10.57 4.27
CA ASP A 7 -7.21 -11.90 3.74
C ASP A 7 -8.60 -11.90 3.07
N LEU A 8 -8.60 -11.74 1.74
CA LEU A 8 -9.83 -11.65 0.96
C LEU A 8 -10.65 -12.94 0.98
N ASP A 9 -10.01 -14.10 1.11
CA ASP A 9 -10.71 -15.39 1.14
C ASP A 9 -11.46 -15.56 2.46
N VAL A 10 -10.84 -15.18 3.58
CA VAL A 10 -11.48 -15.16 4.89
C VAL A 10 -12.61 -14.13 4.92
N ILE A 11 -12.40 -12.93 4.38
CA ILE A 11 -13.42 -11.87 4.35
C ILE A 11 -14.60 -12.29 3.47
N ARG A 12 -14.34 -12.84 2.28
CA ARG A 12 -15.38 -13.32 1.37
C ARG A 12 -16.22 -14.44 2.01
N LYS A 13 -15.58 -15.37 2.74
CA LYS A 13 -16.30 -16.40 3.50
C LYS A 13 -17.19 -15.80 4.59
N LYS A 14 -16.71 -14.76 5.30
CA LYS A 14 -17.48 -14.06 6.35
C LYS A 14 -18.69 -13.31 5.77
N LEU A 15 -18.56 -12.73 4.58
CA LEU A 15 -19.66 -12.03 3.90
C LEU A 15 -20.78 -12.99 3.43
N GLY A 16 -20.49 -14.28 3.32
CA GLY A 16 -21.48 -15.30 2.96
C GLY A 16 -21.82 -15.34 1.47
N LEU A 17 -22.93 -15.98 1.13
CA LEU A 17 -23.37 -16.22 -0.25
C LEU A 17 -24.10 -15.01 -0.86
N GLU A 18 -24.79 -14.21 -0.05
CA GLU A 18 -25.54 -13.02 -0.48
C GLU A 18 -24.65 -11.76 -0.41
N ILE A 19 -23.69 -11.66 -1.34
CA ILE A 19 -22.78 -10.52 -1.39
C ILE A 19 -23.52 -9.30 -1.95
N SER A 20 -23.74 -8.30 -1.09
CA SER A 20 -24.31 -7.02 -1.52
C SER A 20 -23.38 -6.28 -2.50
N PRO A 21 -23.90 -5.38 -3.35
CA PRO A 21 -23.07 -4.55 -4.23
C PRO A 21 -21.98 -3.77 -3.47
N THR A 22 -22.29 -3.29 -2.26
CA THR A 22 -21.33 -2.59 -1.39
C THR A 22 -20.20 -3.51 -0.91
N SER A 23 -20.50 -4.77 -0.64
CA SER A 23 -19.51 -5.78 -0.26
C SER A 23 -18.59 -6.14 -1.43
N VAL A 24 -19.11 -6.18 -2.66
CA VAL A 24 -18.29 -6.36 -3.88
C VAL A 24 -17.30 -5.20 -4.03
N VAL A 25 -17.76 -3.96 -3.85
CA VAL A 25 -16.90 -2.78 -3.91
C VAL A 25 -15.81 -2.84 -2.83
N LEU A 26 -16.16 -3.21 -1.59
CA LEU A 26 -15.18 -3.39 -0.52
C LEU A 26 -14.10 -4.41 -0.92
N LEU A 27 -14.49 -5.60 -1.39
CA LEU A 27 -13.53 -6.64 -1.80
C LEU A 27 -12.56 -6.16 -2.90
N GLN A 28 -13.06 -5.42 -3.89
CA GLN A 28 -12.24 -4.84 -4.96
C GLN A 28 -11.27 -3.77 -4.42
N GLU A 29 -11.76 -2.90 -3.53
CA GLU A 29 -10.95 -1.88 -2.89
C GLU A 29 -9.85 -2.49 -2.02
N LEU A 30 -10.17 -3.52 -1.24
CA LEU A 30 -9.21 -4.28 -0.44
C LEU A 30 -8.15 -4.94 -1.31
N GLU A 31 -8.53 -5.52 -2.45
CA GLU A 31 -7.57 -6.10 -3.40
C GLU A 31 -6.58 -5.06 -3.93
N ARG A 32 -7.06 -3.88 -4.33
CA ARG A 32 -6.22 -2.76 -4.77
C ARG A 32 -5.32 -2.26 -3.64
N PHE A 33 -5.87 -2.15 -2.43
CA PHE A 33 -5.14 -1.70 -1.25
C PHE A 33 -4.02 -2.66 -0.87
N ASN A 34 -4.27 -3.98 -0.94
CA ASN A 34 -3.27 -5.02 -0.73
C ASN A 34 -2.13 -4.93 -1.74
N LYS A 35 -2.41 -4.71 -3.03
CA LYS A 35 -1.37 -4.51 -4.05
C LYS A 35 -0.44 -3.35 -3.69
N LEU A 36 -1.01 -2.25 -3.20
CA LEU A 36 -0.23 -1.10 -2.72
C LEU A 36 0.61 -1.46 -1.48
N ILE A 37 0.02 -2.08 -0.45
CA ILE A 37 0.75 -2.50 0.77
C ILE A 37 1.94 -3.39 0.41
N LEU A 38 1.72 -4.42 -0.43
CA LEU A 38 2.75 -5.36 -0.83
C LEU A 38 3.88 -4.68 -1.60
N ARG A 39 3.53 -3.78 -2.54
CA ARG A 39 4.53 -3.01 -3.29
C ARG A 39 5.36 -2.11 -2.38
N MET A 40 4.73 -1.45 -1.40
CA MET A 40 5.41 -0.65 -0.40
C MET A 40 6.36 -1.49 0.46
N SER A 41 5.86 -2.59 1.05
CA SER A 41 6.69 -3.48 1.87
C SER A 41 7.89 -4.04 1.12
N ARG A 42 7.68 -4.53 -0.11
CA ARG A 42 8.77 -5.08 -0.93
C ARG A 42 9.82 -4.03 -1.28
N SER A 43 9.39 -2.87 -1.80
CA SER A 43 10.32 -1.81 -2.20
C SER A 43 11.10 -1.24 -1.01
N LEU A 44 10.49 -1.13 0.17
CA LEU A 44 11.20 -0.72 1.39
C LEU A 44 12.20 -1.78 1.86
N ALA A 45 11.84 -3.07 1.82
CA ALA A 45 12.74 -4.14 2.19
C ALA A 45 13.94 -4.25 1.23
N GLU A 46 13.70 -4.16 -0.08
CA GLU A 46 14.76 -4.14 -1.10
C GLU A 46 15.66 -2.91 -0.94
N LEU A 47 15.10 -1.73 -0.65
CA LEU A 47 15.89 -0.53 -0.37
C LEU A 47 16.76 -0.70 0.87
N GLN A 48 16.24 -1.26 1.97
CA GLN A 48 17.02 -1.52 3.18
C GLN A 48 18.22 -2.44 2.89
N ARG A 49 18.00 -3.51 2.12
CA ARG A 49 19.06 -4.44 1.72
C ARG A 49 20.08 -3.78 0.80
N ALA A 50 19.63 -2.89 -0.10
CA ALA A 50 20.53 -2.14 -0.99
C ALA A 50 21.43 -1.19 -0.19
N LEU A 51 20.85 -0.48 0.79
CA LEU A 51 21.60 0.40 1.69
C LEU A 51 22.58 -0.36 2.60
N ALA A 52 22.27 -1.62 2.94
CA ALA A 52 23.18 -2.51 3.66
C ALA A 52 24.28 -3.13 2.75
N GLY A 53 24.24 -2.89 1.44
CA GLY A 53 25.19 -3.46 0.47
C GLY A 53 24.93 -4.92 0.11
N GLU A 54 23.79 -5.50 0.54
CA GLU A 54 23.44 -6.89 0.24
C GLU A 54 22.93 -7.10 -1.18
N VAL A 55 22.36 -6.05 -1.78
CA VAL A 55 21.88 -6.04 -3.17
C VAL A 55 22.31 -4.75 -3.86
N GLY A 56 22.42 -4.77 -5.18
CA GLY A 56 22.79 -3.58 -5.96
C GLY A 56 21.66 -2.54 -5.99
N MET A 57 22.02 -1.26 -5.92
CA MET A 57 21.09 -0.13 -6.06
C MET A 57 20.61 -0.02 -7.51
N SER A 58 19.33 -0.29 -7.76
CA SER A 58 18.71 -0.08 -9.07
C SER A 58 18.23 1.36 -9.23
N SER A 59 17.92 1.79 -10.47
CA SER A 59 17.34 3.10 -10.73
C SER A 59 15.99 3.30 -10.02
N GLU A 60 15.18 2.24 -9.94
CA GLU A 60 13.90 2.26 -9.21
C GLU A 60 14.12 2.47 -7.70
N LEU A 61 15.09 1.78 -7.10
CA LEU A 61 15.40 1.94 -5.67
C LEU A 61 16.00 3.31 -5.37
N ASP A 62 16.82 3.87 -6.27
CA ASP A 62 17.34 5.24 -6.16
C ASP A 62 16.21 6.28 -6.20
N GLU A 63 15.24 6.10 -7.11
CA GLU A 63 14.07 6.96 -7.17
C GLU A 63 13.21 6.88 -5.90
N VAL A 64 12.99 5.66 -5.38
CA VAL A 64 12.29 5.46 -4.10
C VAL A 64 13.03 6.17 -2.97
N ALA A 65 14.35 5.99 -2.85
CA ALA A 65 15.16 6.62 -1.82
C ALA A 65 15.06 8.16 -1.88
N ARG A 66 15.23 8.74 -3.06
CA ARG A 66 15.13 10.19 -3.29
C ARG A 66 13.74 10.73 -2.96
N ALA A 67 12.68 10.05 -3.41
CA ALA A 67 11.31 10.47 -3.13
C ALA A 67 11.02 10.47 -1.63
N LEU A 68 11.40 9.40 -0.92
CA LEU A 68 11.23 9.29 0.52
C LEU A 68 12.02 10.36 1.28
N PHE A 69 13.28 10.58 0.89
CA PHE A 69 14.12 11.62 1.48
C PHE A 69 13.51 13.02 1.32
N ASN A 70 12.92 13.30 0.16
CA ASN A 70 12.26 14.58 -0.14
C ASN A 70 10.83 14.68 0.41
N GLY A 71 10.34 13.71 1.19
CA GLY A 71 8.98 13.72 1.72
C GLY A 71 7.88 13.58 0.65
N GLN A 72 8.20 12.94 -0.47
CA GLN A 72 7.30 12.68 -1.59
C GLN A 72 6.90 11.20 -1.64
N ILE A 73 5.72 10.93 -2.20
CA ILE A 73 5.29 9.56 -2.45
C ILE A 73 6.06 9.02 -3.68
N PRO A 74 6.81 7.91 -3.56
CA PRO A 74 7.47 7.25 -4.68
C PRO A 74 6.52 6.98 -5.84
N VAL A 75 7.00 7.15 -7.08
CA VAL A 75 6.17 6.99 -8.29
C VAL A 75 5.57 5.59 -8.40
N ILE A 76 6.33 4.56 -8.03
CA ILE A 76 5.86 3.17 -8.03
C ILE A 76 4.71 2.92 -7.04
N TRP A 77 4.58 3.73 -5.99
CA TRP A 77 3.45 3.66 -5.06
C TRP A 77 2.27 4.49 -5.58
N ARG A 78 2.54 5.67 -6.16
CA ARG A 78 1.50 6.51 -6.77
C ARG A 78 0.72 5.79 -7.86
N LYS A 79 1.38 4.98 -8.68
CA LYS A 79 0.73 4.15 -9.71
C LYS A 79 -0.34 3.19 -9.17
N LEU A 80 -0.30 2.87 -7.87
CA LEU A 80 -1.22 1.97 -7.19
C LEU A 80 -2.13 2.71 -6.18
N ALA A 81 -1.86 3.99 -5.94
CA ALA A 81 -2.63 4.81 -5.01
C ALA A 81 -3.62 5.69 -5.78
N PRO A 82 -4.71 6.15 -5.15
CA PRO A 82 -5.53 7.21 -5.71
C PRO A 82 -4.72 8.48 -5.97
N ASP A 83 -5.07 9.22 -7.02
CA ASP A 83 -4.43 10.50 -7.34
C ASP A 83 -4.47 11.45 -6.16
N THR A 84 -3.31 12.02 -5.83
CA THR A 84 -3.16 12.84 -4.63
C THR A 84 -2.04 13.86 -4.77
N LEU A 85 -2.26 15.04 -4.17
CA LEU A 85 -1.26 16.11 -4.01
C LEU A 85 -0.70 16.16 -2.58
N LYS A 86 -1.02 15.17 -1.73
CA LYS A 86 -0.54 15.13 -0.35
C LYS A 86 0.98 14.87 -0.32
N SER A 87 1.67 15.53 0.61
CA SER A 87 3.03 15.13 0.99
C SER A 87 3.03 13.72 1.57
N LEU A 88 4.18 13.05 1.58
CA LEU A 88 4.32 11.68 2.09
C LEU A 88 3.76 11.55 3.51
N GLY A 89 4.11 12.46 4.42
CA GLY A 89 3.64 12.42 5.81
C GLY A 89 2.12 12.48 5.91
N ASN A 90 1.50 13.45 5.22
CA ASN A 90 0.03 13.61 5.20
C ASN A 90 -0.66 12.44 4.49
N TRP A 91 -0.04 11.89 3.45
CA TRP A 91 -0.55 10.72 2.75
C TRP A 91 -0.49 9.47 3.61
N MET A 92 0.57 9.26 4.39
CA MET A 92 0.67 8.12 5.33
C MET A 92 -0.39 8.18 6.43
N ILE A 93 -0.74 9.36 6.93
CA ILE A 93 -1.85 9.53 7.88
C ILE A 93 -3.18 9.14 7.22
N HIS A 94 -3.43 9.64 6.01
CA HIS A 94 -4.63 9.30 5.23
C HIS A 94 -4.70 7.79 4.93
N PHE A 95 -3.59 7.19 4.52
CA PHE A 95 -3.47 5.78 4.21
C PHE A 95 -3.82 4.89 5.41
N LYS A 96 -3.31 5.23 6.61
CA LYS A 96 -3.68 4.51 7.84
C LYS A 96 -5.16 4.64 8.18
N ARG A 97 -5.72 5.84 8.09
CA ARG A 97 -7.16 6.07 8.31
C ARG A 97 -8.02 5.27 7.31
N ARG A 98 -7.58 5.14 6.06
CA ARG A 98 -8.27 4.30 5.06
C ARG A 98 -8.22 2.83 5.42
N HIS A 99 -7.07 2.33 5.88
CA HIS A 99 -6.98 0.96 6.38
C HIS A 99 -7.95 0.71 7.55
N GLU A 100 -8.00 1.62 8.53
CA GLU A 100 -8.95 1.54 9.66
C GLU A 100 -10.40 1.56 9.17
N GLN A 101 -10.73 2.43 8.22
CA GLN A 101 -12.06 2.51 7.62
C GLN A 101 -12.46 1.19 6.95
N TYR A 102 -11.58 0.61 6.13
CA TYR A 102 -11.85 -0.68 5.50
C TYR A 102 -11.95 -1.83 6.51
N SER A 103 -11.22 -1.77 7.62
CA SER A 103 -11.30 -2.77 8.70
C SER A 103 -12.60 -2.67 9.47
N SER A 104 -13.18 -1.46 9.57
CA SER A 104 -14.45 -1.20 10.26
C SER A 104 -15.70 -1.42 9.40
N TRP A 105 -15.52 -1.47 8.08
CA TRP A 105 -16.59 -1.73 7.12
C TRP A 105 -16.89 -3.22 7.06
#